data_AF-A0A3N2D9N7-F1
#
_entry.id   AF-A0A3N2D9N7-F1
#
_cell.length_a   1.000
_cell.length_b   1.000
_cell.length_c   1.000
_cell.angle_alpha   90.00
_cell.angle_beta   90.00
_cell.angle_gamma   90.00
#
_symmetry.space_group_name_H-M   'P 1'
#
loop_
_entity.id
_entity.type
_entity.pdbx_description
1 polymer ?
#
loop_
_entity_poly.entity_id
_entity_poly.type
_entity_poly.pdbx_seq_one_letter_code
_entity_poly.pdbx_strand_id
1 'polypeptide(L)'
;MTDQQRPAHHLPPADLLPWSDAVAELYRLPERFDETELGLVLDVARDVSKGVARPAAPVSTFLLGVAIGRGLADGSIDAEDRTSGLAHLARQVQAAALAVPLADAGPVAEEAGA
;
A
#
# COMPACT_ATOMS: atom_id res chain seq x y z
N MET A 1 7.63 -31.05 0.18
CA MET A 1 7.85 -29.59 0.14
C MET A 1 7.06 -29.02 1.30
N THR A 2 7.67 -29.03 2.48
CA THR A 2 6.99 -28.69 3.74
C THR A 2 6.77 -27.18 3.79
N ASP A 3 5.50 -26.78 3.75
CA ASP A 3 5.05 -25.42 4.00
C ASP A 3 5.36 -25.08 5.46
N GLN A 4 6.51 -24.43 5.68
CA GLN A 4 6.87 -23.84 6.96
C GLN A 4 6.22 -22.47 7.05
N GLN A 5 4.89 -22.46 7.26
CA GLN A 5 4.15 -21.26 7.58
C GLN A 5 4.69 -20.73 8.93
N ARG A 6 5.61 -19.75 8.88
CA ARG A 6 6.06 -19.05 10.08
C ARG A 6 4.84 -18.37 10.71
N PRO A 7 4.55 -18.56 12.00
CA PRO A 7 3.46 -17.85 12.65
C PRO A 7 3.66 -16.35 12.45
N ALA A 8 2.63 -15.65 11.95
CA ALA A 8 2.68 -14.22 11.73
C ALA A 8 2.88 -13.51 13.07
N HIS A 9 4.11 -13.08 13.36
CA HIS A 9 4.41 -12.25 14.51
C HIS A 9 3.95 -10.81 14.19
N HIS A 10 3.30 -10.14 15.14
CA HIS A 10 3.03 -8.71 15.00
C HIS A 10 4.35 -7.97 15.10
N LEU A 11 4.88 -7.56 13.96
CA LEU A 11 6.13 -6.82 13.86
C LEU A 11 5.82 -5.31 13.91
N PRO A 12 6.64 -4.50 14.60
CA PRO A 12 6.60 -3.06 14.41
C PRO A 12 6.92 -2.73 12.94
N PRO A 13 6.35 -1.64 12.37
CA PRO A 13 6.55 -1.29 10.97
C PRO A 13 8.02 -1.23 10.54
N ALA A 14 8.90 -0.65 11.35
CA ALA A 14 10.33 -0.53 11.05
C ALA A 14 11.02 -1.88 10.80
N ASP A 15 10.54 -2.97 11.41
CA ASP A 15 11.11 -4.31 11.21
C ASP A 15 10.80 -4.89 9.82
N LEU A 16 9.92 -4.25 9.03
CA LEU A 16 9.67 -4.62 7.65
C LEU A 16 10.72 -4.02 6.68
N LEU A 17 11.54 -3.05 7.10
CA LEU A 17 12.55 -2.42 6.24
C LEU A 17 13.54 -3.43 5.64
N PRO A 18 14.13 -4.37 6.41
CA PRO A 18 15.04 -5.37 5.82
C PRO A 18 14.34 -6.27 4.80
N TRP A 19 13.06 -6.58 5.02
CA TRP A 19 12.28 -7.36 4.07
C TRP A 19 11.94 -6.56 2.81
N SER A 20 11.56 -5.28 2.94
CA SER A 20 11.30 -4.42 1.78
C SER A 20 12.57 -4.21 0.94
N ASP A 21 13.73 -4.10 1.59
CA ASP A 21 15.02 -3.98 0.90
C ASP A 21 15.33 -5.25 0.10
N ALA A 22 15.13 -6.43 0.68
CA ALA A 22 15.29 -7.70 -0.03
C ALA A 22 14.33 -7.83 -1.23
N VAL A 23 13.10 -7.30 -1.12
CA VAL A 23 12.15 -7.26 -2.25
C VAL A 23 12.61 -6.26 -3.32
N ALA A 24 13.14 -5.10 -2.93
CA ALA A 24 13.69 -4.13 -3.87
C ALA A 24 14.88 -4.72 -4.65
N GLU A 25 15.75 -5.50 -3.97
CA GLU A 25 16.85 -6.23 -4.60
C GLU A 25 16.38 -7.27 -5.61
N LEU A 26 15.32 -8.04 -5.29
CA LEU A 26 14.74 -9.03 -6.20
C LEU A 26 14.35 -8.42 -7.55
N TYR A 27 13.78 -7.21 -7.51
CA TYR A 27 13.36 -6.47 -8.70
C TYR A 27 14.42 -5.50 -9.23
N ARG A 28 15.60 -5.44 -8.60
CA ARG A 28 16.71 -4.54 -8.93
C ARG A 28 16.28 -3.07 -8.96
N LEU A 29 15.40 -2.69 -8.04
CA LEU A 29 14.99 -1.31 -7.86
C LEU A 29 16.14 -0.54 -7.19
N PRO A 30 16.50 0.66 -7.64
CA PRO A 30 17.43 1.53 -6.91
C PRO A 30 16.79 2.18 -5.67
N GLU A 31 15.47 2.30 -5.66
CA GLU A 31 14.72 2.92 -4.57
C GLU A 31 14.66 2.02 -3.33
N ARG A 32 14.84 2.63 -2.16
CA ARG A 32 14.61 2.01 -0.85
C ARG A 32 13.61 2.86 -0.08
N PHE A 33 12.77 2.23 0.73
CA PHE A 33 11.93 2.99 1.66
C PHE A 33 12.72 3.35 2.91
N ASP A 34 12.52 4.55 3.42
CA ASP A 34 12.80 4.84 4.82
C ASP A 34 11.59 4.48 5.73
N GLU A 35 11.75 4.61 7.04
CA GLU A 35 10.70 4.31 8.01
C GLU A 35 9.44 5.18 7.83
N THR A 36 9.62 6.44 7.40
CA THR A 36 8.52 7.39 7.18
C THR A 36 7.69 6.97 5.98
N GLU A 37 8.35 6.66 4.87
CA GLU A 37 7.71 6.22 3.64
C GLU A 37 6.98 4.89 3.82
N LEU A 38 7.62 3.96 4.51
CA LEU A 38 7.00 2.69 4.88
C LEU A 38 5.76 2.91 5.75
N GLY A 39 5.84 3.79 6.76
CA GLY A 39 4.70 4.17 7.60
C GLY A 39 3.54 4.73 6.78
N LEU A 40 3.81 5.67 5.86
CA LEU A 40 2.80 6.28 4.98
C LEU A 40 2.05 5.23 4.14
N VAL A 41 2.77 4.27 3.55
CA VAL A 41 2.14 3.20 2.75
C VAL A 41 1.27 2.28 3.62
N LEU A 42 1.74 1.92 4.81
CA LEU A 42 1.02 1.05 5.73
C LEU A 42 -0.23 1.74 6.31
N ASP A 43 -0.17 3.04 6.54
CA ASP A 43 -1.33 3.81 7.00
C ASP A 43 -2.38 3.98 5.91
N VAL A 44 -1.98 4.17 4.64
CA VAL A 44 -2.89 4.12 3.50
C VAL A 44 -3.61 2.77 3.44
N ALA A 45 -2.86 1.66 3.53
CA ALA A 45 -3.47 0.32 3.53
C ALA A 45 -4.46 0.16 4.69
N ARG A 46 -4.08 0.59 5.90
CA ARG A 46 -4.90 0.53 7.10
C ARG A 46 -6.20 1.29 6.93
N ASP A 47 -6.13 2.55 6.51
CA ASP A 47 -7.30 3.43 6.43
C ASP A 47 -8.24 3.00 5.31
N VAL A 48 -7.71 2.65 4.15
CA VAL A 48 -8.52 2.14 3.03
C VAL A 48 -9.20 0.82 3.39
N SER A 49 -8.50 -0.08 4.10
CA SER A 49 -9.10 -1.36 4.51
C SER A 49 -10.31 -1.20 5.42
N LYS A 50 -10.32 -0.12 6.22
CA LYS A 50 -11.35 0.20 7.21
C LYS A 50 -12.46 1.07 6.63
N GLY A 51 -12.10 2.07 5.81
CA GLY A 51 -13.02 3.06 5.27
C GLY A 51 -13.72 2.62 3.98
N VAL A 52 -13.07 1.80 3.15
CA VAL A 52 -13.64 1.31 1.89
C VAL A 52 -14.04 -0.16 2.02
N ALA A 53 -13.07 -1.07 1.99
CA ALA A 53 -13.26 -2.50 2.18
C ALA A 53 -11.90 -3.17 2.33
N ARG A 54 -11.82 -4.33 2.99
CA ARG A 54 -10.56 -5.06 3.14
C ARG A 54 -9.80 -5.30 1.82
N PRO A 55 -10.44 -5.69 0.71
CA PRO A 55 -9.74 -5.87 -0.58
C PRO A 55 -9.20 -4.58 -1.21
N ALA A 56 -9.67 -3.41 -0.80
CA ALA A 56 -9.24 -2.14 -1.38
C ALA A 56 -7.80 -1.75 -0.97
N ALA A 57 -7.29 -2.26 0.15
CA ALA A 57 -5.95 -1.95 0.64
C ALA A 57 -4.83 -2.25 -0.38
N PRO A 58 -4.67 -3.49 -0.91
CA PRO A 58 -3.63 -3.79 -1.90
C PRO A 58 -3.82 -3.03 -3.22
N VAL A 59 -5.07 -2.77 -3.63
CA VAL A 59 -5.36 -2.01 -4.86
C VAL A 59 -4.88 -0.56 -4.71
N SER A 60 -5.19 0.07 -3.58
CA SER A 60 -4.81 1.45 -3.33
C SER A 60 -3.30 1.65 -3.16
N THR A 61 -2.60 0.75 -2.45
CA THR A 61 -1.13 0.88 -2.31
C THR A 61 -0.40 0.60 -3.61
N PHE A 62 -0.90 -0.33 -4.45
CA PHE A 62 -0.35 -0.52 -5.80
C PHE A 62 -0.51 0.74 -6.66
N LEU A 63 -1.70 1.34 -6.70
CA LEU A 63 -1.95 2.57 -7.46
C LEU A 63 -1.15 3.77 -6.93
N LEU A 64 -0.96 3.87 -5.61
CA LEU A 64 -0.09 4.88 -5.00
C LEU A 64 1.35 4.73 -5.50
N GLY A 65 1.89 3.50 -5.53
CA GLY A 65 3.21 3.22 -6.09
C GLY A 65 3.31 3.56 -7.58
N VAL A 66 2.28 3.24 -8.38
CA VAL A 66 2.22 3.63 -9.80
C VAL A 66 2.23 5.15 -9.97
N ALA A 67 1.47 5.89 -9.15
CA ALA A 67 1.42 7.35 -9.22
C ALA A 67 2.78 7.98 -8.88
N ILE A 68 3.45 7.50 -7.83
CA ILE A 68 4.81 7.95 -7.45
C ILE A 68 5.81 7.65 -8.57
N GLY A 69 5.82 6.43 -9.10
CA GLY A 69 6.74 6.05 -10.18
C GLY A 69 6.55 6.91 -11.43
N ARG A 70 5.31 7.26 -11.79
CA ARG A 70 5.04 8.17 -12.90
C ARG A 70 5.50 9.60 -12.61
N GLY A 71 5.24 10.10 -11.40
CA GLY A 71 5.66 11.45 -11.00
C GLY A 71 7.18 11.63 -10.96
N LEU A 72 7.91 10.60 -10.55
CA LEU A 72 9.37 10.58 -10.63
C LEU A 72 9.86 10.55 -12.09
N ALA A 73 9.19 9.79 -12.96
CA ALA A 73 9.58 9.66 -14.36
C ALA A 73 9.31 10.92 -15.21
N ASP A 74 8.23 11.66 -14.91
CA ASP A 74 7.86 12.90 -15.60
C ASP A 74 8.39 14.17 -14.93
N GLY A 75 9.04 14.03 -13.77
CA GLY A 75 9.63 15.13 -13.00
C GLY A 75 8.62 15.98 -12.21
N SER A 76 7.36 15.55 -12.11
CA SER A 76 6.38 16.23 -11.24
C SER A 76 6.59 15.95 -9.75
N ILE A 77 7.36 14.91 -9.42
CA ILE A 77 7.85 14.63 -8.07
C ILE A 77 9.38 14.62 -8.14
N ASP A 78 10.01 15.47 -7.33
CA ASP A 78 11.47 15.44 -7.18
C ASP A 78 11.88 14.16 -6.45
N ALA A 79 12.92 13.50 -6.95
CA ALA A 79 13.49 12.33 -6.29
C ALA A 79 14.03 12.66 -4.90
N GLU A 80 14.57 13.88 -4.70
CA GLU A 80 15.06 14.34 -3.40
C GLU A 80 13.91 14.64 -2.42
N ASP A 81 12.72 14.94 -2.93
CA ASP A 81 11.51 15.26 -2.14
C ASP A 81 10.42 14.18 -2.28
N ARG A 82 10.82 12.94 -2.60
CA ARG A 82 9.92 11.81 -2.82
C ARG A 82 9.00 11.57 -1.62
N THR A 83 9.52 11.71 -0.40
CA THR A 83 8.75 11.55 0.84
C THR A 83 7.59 12.54 0.92
N SER A 84 7.80 13.81 0.53
CA SER A 84 6.72 14.80 0.49
C SER A 84 5.70 14.49 -0.61
N GLY A 85 6.16 14.04 -1.78
CA GLY A 85 5.29 13.55 -2.86
C GLY A 85 4.41 12.38 -2.41
N LEU A 86 5.02 11.39 -1.74
CA LEU A 86 4.31 10.25 -1.15
C LEU A 86 3.30 10.69 -0.10
N ALA A 87 3.69 11.56 0.82
CA ALA A 87 2.80 12.07 1.85
C ALA A 87 1.61 12.84 1.26
N HIS A 88 1.83 13.61 0.18
CA HIS A 88 0.78 14.32 -0.52
C HIS A 88 -0.23 13.36 -1.16
N LEU A 89 0.23 12.38 -1.92
CA LEU A 89 -0.64 11.41 -2.59
C LEU A 89 -1.33 10.46 -1.58
N ALA A 90 -0.65 10.07 -0.51
CA ALA A 90 -1.23 9.27 0.57
C ALA A 90 -2.46 9.97 1.19
N ARG A 91 -2.35 11.27 1.48
CA ARG A 91 -3.48 12.07 2.00
C ARG A 91 -4.65 12.13 1.00
N GLN A 92 -4.38 12.23 -0.29
CA GLN A 92 -5.45 12.21 -1.31
C GLN A 92 -6.19 10.86 -1.32
N VAL A 93 -5.46 9.74 -1.23
CA VAL A 93 -6.04 8.39 -1.18
C VAL A 93 -6.87 8.20 0.10
N GLN A 94 -6.35 8.61 1.25
CA GLN A 94 -7.06 8.54 2.53
C GLN A 94 -8.33 9.41 2.54
N ALA A 95 -8.26 10.62 1.97
CA ALA A 95 -9.43 11.49 1.83
C ALA A 95 -10.50 10.86 0.93
N ALA A 96 -10.10 10.24 -0.19
CA ALA A 96 -11.02 9.52 -1.06
C ALA A 96 -11.68 8.34 -0.34
N ALA A 97 -10.94 7.59 0.47
CA ALA A 97 -11.48 6.48 1.26
C ALA A 97 -12.58 6.90 2.24
N LEU A 98 -12.54 8.13 2.76
CA LEU A 98 -13.57 8.69 3.64
C LEU A 98 -14.77 9.27 2.88
N ALA A 99 -14.59 9.61 1.60
CA ALA A 99 -15.58 10.31 0.79
C ALA A 99 -16.46 9.36 -0.05
N VAL A 100 -16.07 8.09 -0.25
CA VAL A 100 -16.86 7.11 -1.00
C VAL A 100 -18.04 6.66 -0.15
N PRO A 101 -19.31 6.97 -0.52
CA PRO A 101 -20.45 6.28 0.06
C PRO A 101 -20.38 4.85 -0.47
N LEU A 102 -20.20 3.87 0.40
CA LEU A 102 -20.36 2.47 0.03
C LEU A 102 -21.83 2.28 -0.33
N ALA A 103 -22.18 2.53 -1.59
CA ALA A 103 -23.46 2.13 -2.14
C ALA A 103 -23.63 0.65 -1.81
N ASP A 104 -24.74 0.33 -1.14
CA ASP A 104 -25.07 -0.97 -0.56
C ASP A 104 -24.40 -2.11 -1.31
N ALA A 105 -23.41 -2.73 -0.67
CA ALA A 105 -22.91 -4.03 -1.08
C ALA A 105 -24.07 -5.02 -0.90
N GLY A 106 -24.94 -5.09 -1.90
CA GLY A 106 -25.95 -6.12 -2.02
C GLY A 106 -25.30 -7.50 -1.83
N PRO A 107 -26.04 -8.48 -1.29
CA PRO A 107 -25.47 -9.71 -0.80
C PRO A 107 -24.62 -10.36 -1.89
N VAL A 108 -23.33 -10.53 -1.59
CA VAL A 108 -22.43 -11.39 -2.35
C VAL A 108 -23.13 -12.74 -2.50
N ALA A 109 -23.51 -13.06 -3.73
CA ALA A 109 -24.20 -14.30 -4.05
C ALA A 109 -23.37 -15.47 -3.51
N GLU A 110 -23.98 -16.19 -2.58
CA GLU A 110 -23.54 -17.49 -2.10
C GLU A 110 -23.50 -18.40 -3.34
N GLU A 111 -22.29 -18.81 -3.77
CA GLU A 111 -22.12 -19.85 -4.78
C GLU A 111 -22.67 -21.17 -4.21
N ALA A 112 -23.98 -21.37 -4.39
CA ALA A 112 -24.60 -22.67 -4.37
C ALA A 112 -24.19 -23.41 -5.65
N GLY A 113 -23.14 -24.22 -5.55
CA GLY A 113 -22.75 -25.21 -6.54
C GLY A 113 -22.75 -26.59 -5.91
N ALA A 114 -23.91 -27.24 -5.94
CA ALA A 114 -24.13 -28.66 -5.67
C ALA A 114 -23.45 -29.58 -6.71
#